data_AF-A0A3B8JJB2-F1
#
_entry.id   AF-A0A3B8JJB2-F1
#
_cell.length_a   1.000
_cell.length_b   1.000
_cell.length_c   1.000
_cell.angle_alpha   90.00
_cell.angle_beta   90.00
_cell.angle_gamma   90.00
#
_symmetry.space_group_name_H-M   'P 1'
#
loop_
_entity.id
_entity.type
_entity.pdbx_description
1 polymer ?
#
loop_
_entity_poly.entity_id
_entity_poly.type
_entity_poly.pdbx_seq_one_letter_code
_entity_poly.pdbx_strand_id
1 'polypeptide(L)' 'MSLRQTLQIQLPEKAIAQFCQQWQIREFYVFGSVLREDFRPDNDIDE' A
#
# COMPACT_ATOMS: atom_id res chain seq x y z
N MET A 1 1.40 15.77 -15.22
CA MET A 1 2.58 15.66 -14.35
C MET A 1 2.18 14.71 -13.22
N SER A 2 2.53 13.43 -13.32
CA SER A 2 2.14 12.46 -12.29
C SER A 2 3.06 12.64 -11.08
N LEU A 3 2.50 13.03 -9.94
CA LEU A 3 3.23 13.03 -8.67
C LEU A 3 3.56 11.57 -8.37
N ARG A 4 4.85 11.22 -8.31
CA ARG A 4 5.27 9.92 -7.79
C ARG A 4 4.97 9.93 -6.29
N GLN A 5 3.83 9.38 -5.89
CA GLN A 5 3.54 9.14 -4.48
C GLN A 5 4.52 8.07 -3.98
N THR A 6 5.33 8.44 -3.00
CA THR A 6 6.22 7.51 -2.31
C THR A 6 5.49 6.96 -1.10
N LEU A 7 5.36 5.64 -1.03
CA LEU A 7 4.76 4.97 0.13
C LEU A 7 5.63 5.22 1.37
N GLN A 8 5.01 5.63 2.48
CA GLN A 8 5.71 5.84 3.76
C GLN A 8 5.96 4.54 4.53
N ILE A 9 5.62 3.39 3.93
CA ILE A 9 5.81 2.06 4.51
C ILE A 9 6.50 1.13 3.51
N GLN A 10 7.22 0.14 4.03
CA GLN A 10 7.73 -0.96 3.22
C GLN A 10 6.62 -1.99 3.01
N LEU A 11 6.30 -2.30 1.76
CA LEU A 11 5.36 -3.35 1.42
C LEU A 11 6.09 -4.69 1.25
N PRO A 12 5.53 -5.82 1.76
CA PRO A 12 6.06 -7.14 1.50
C PRO A 12 5.67 -7.61 0.09
N GLU A 13 6.25 -6.99 -0.94
CA GLU A 13 5.87 -7.17 -2.35
C GLU A 13 5.78 -8.64 -2.79
N LYS A 14 6.72 -9.47 -2.34
CA LYS A 14 6.73 -10.91 -2.66
C LYS A 14 5.51 -11.64 -2.10
N ALA A 15 5.12 -11.34 -0.87
CA ALA A 15 3.95 -11.95 -0.25
C ALA A 15 2.66 -11.46 -0.92
N ILE A 16 2.57 -10.17 -1.26
CA ILE A 16 1.45 -9.59 -2.00
C ILE A 16 1.33 -10.24 -3.39
N ALA A 17 2.44 -10.41 -4.11
CA ALA A 17 2.44 -11.07 -5.41
C ALA A 17 1.96 -12.52 -5.34
N GLN A 18 2.43 -13.28 -4.34
CA GLN A 18 1.97 -14.65 -4.08
C GLN A 18 0.47 -14.69 -3.77
N PHE A 19 -0.01 -13.77 -2.94
CA PHE A 19 -1.42 -13.62 -2.63
C PHE A 19 -2.25 -13.34 -3.89
N CYS A 20 -1.84 -12.36 -4.71
CA CYS A 20 -2.54 -12.03 -5.95
C CYS A 20 -2.57 -13.22 -6.92
N GLN A 21 -1.46 -13.97 -7.04
CA GLN A 21 -1.39 -15.15 -7.89
C GLN A 21 -2.35 -16.25 -7.42
N GLN A 22 -2.38 -16.54 -6.12
CA GLN A 22 -3.23 -17.58 -5.54
C GLN A 22 -4.72 -17.33 -5.79
N TRP A 23 -5.14 -16.06 -5.71
CA TRP A 23 -6.55 -15.67 -5.81
C TRP A 23 -6.92 -15.04 -7.16
N GLN A 24 -6.01 -15.08 -8.14
CA GLN A 24 -6.19 -14.49 -9.47
C GLN A 24 -6.58 -13.00 -9.43
N ILE A 25 -6.04 -12.25 -8.47
CA ILE A 25 -6.25 -10.81 -8.36
C ILE A 25 -5.44 -10.12 -9.45
N ARG A 26 -6.13 -9.32 -10.27
CA ARG A 26 -5.52 -8.64 -11.40
C ARG A 26 -4.72 -7.40 -11.00
N GLU A 27 -5.21 -6.67 -10.01
CA GLU A 27 -4.64 -5.38 -9.59
C GLU A 27 -4.76 -5.21 -8.07
N PHE A 28 -3.73 -4.62 -7.47
CA PHE A 28 -3.66 -4.32 -6.05
C PHE A 28 -3.24 -2.86 -5.89
N TYR A 29 -3.97 -2.12 -5.05
CA TYR A 29 -3.73 -0.69 -4.83
C TYR A 29 -3.68 -0.39 -3.35
N VAL A 30 -2.83 0.57 -2.99
CA VAL A 30 -2.79 1.18 -1.66
C VAL A 30 -3.45 2.55 -1.74
N PHE A 31 -4.28 2.88 -0.78
CA PHE A 31 -5.04 4.12 -0.70
C PHE A 31 -5.04 4.66 0.73
N GLY A 32 -5.48 5.91 0.89
CA GLY A 32 -5.64 6.53 2.21
C GLY A 32 -4.40 7.30 2.70
N SER A 33 -4.38 7.55 4.00
CA SER A 33 -3.38 8.37 4.73
C SER A 33 -1.94 7.90 4.53
N VAL A 34 -1.71 6.61 4.30
CA VAL A 34 -0.40 6.00 4.05
C VAL A 34 0.35 6.55 2.82
N LEU A 35 -0.36 7.21 1.91
CA LEU A 35 0.23 7.89 0.75
C LEU A 35 0.69 9.32 1.05
N ARG A 36 0.34 9.88 2.21
CA ARG A 36 0.69 11.24 2.63
C ARG A 36 2.06 11.26 3.29
N GLU A 37 2.79 12.36 3.16
CA GLU A 37 4.11 12.56 3.76
C GLU A 37 4.08 12.64 5.30
N ASP A 38 2.92 12.96 5.88
CA ASP A 38 2.71 13.09 7.32
C ASP A 38 2.07 11.85 7.95
N PHE A 39 2.11 10.69 7.26
CA PHE A 39 1.56 9.43 7.73
C PHE A 39 2.13 9.01 9.09
N ARG A 40 1.23 8.64 10.02
CA ARG A 40 1.57 8.18 11.37
C ARG A 40 0.96 6.79 11.62
N PRO A 41 1.78 5.73 11.64
CA PRO A 41 1.29 4.34 11.70
C PRO A 41 0.54 4.00 12.99
N ASP A 42 0.69 4.80 14.04
CA ASP A 42 0.06 4.66 15.34
C ASP A 42 -1.40 5.14 15.41
N ASN A 43 -1.86 5.95 14.46
CA ASN A 43 -3.16 6.62 14.57
C ASN A 43 -3.98 6.62 13.26
N ASP A 44 -3.37 6.18 12.16
CA ASP A 44 -3.95 6.22 10.80
C ASP A 44 -4.46 4.84 10.32
N ILE A 45 -4.44 3.81 11.17
CA ILE A 45 -5.09 2.52 10.91
C ILE A 45 -6.48 2.58 11.51
N ASP A 46 -7.51 2.70 10.67
CA ASP A 46 -8.88 2.44 11.09
C ASP A 46 -8.99 0.94 11.40
N GLU A 47 -9.22 0.57 12.66
CA GLU A 47 -9.60 -0.80 13.05
C GLU A 47 -10.92 -1.25 12.42
#